data_AF-A0A2E9RYI7-F1
#
_entry.id   AF-A0A2E9RYI7-F1
#
_cell.length_a   1.000
_cell.length_b   1.000
_cell.length_c   1.000
_cell.angle_alpha   90.00
_cell.angle_beta   90.00
_cell.angle_gamma   90.00
#
_symmetry.space_group_name_H-M   'P 1'
#
loop_
_entity.id
_entity.type
_entity.pdbx_description
1 polymer ?
#
loop_
_entity_poly.entity_id
_entity_poly.type
_entity_poly.pdbx_seq_one_letter_code
_entity_poly.pdbx_strand_id
1 'polypeptide(L)'
;MTGVQFNTYRPNHGISEVSLREDTGILKTLTQKKKALAAAKKKLEQEKKKKVGSVNVTQAKLAGPRVYARVSRRSFGNGSMKPERTLSTVPEGQRLGLLTHPTWLVSHSDAMDNHAILRGRWIREKLLGGGIPDIPITVDAMLPDEPNNTLRERMRVTREKYCWTCHEKMDPLGLPFEMYNHAGLFRTTEQEKPVDTSGEILDSGDPALDGPVKDALEMIEKLAASERVEQVFVRHAFRFWMGRNETLNDAPVLQTAHKAYRESGGSMNALMTSLLTSDAFLYRKVEKKLAE
;
A
#
# COMPACT_ATOMS: atom_id res chain seq x y z
N MET A 1 -70.72 19.27 -27.50
CA MET A 1 -71.38 18.04 -28.00
C MET A 1 -70.33 17.27 -28.79
N THR A 2 -69.59 16.37 -28.15
CA THR A 2 -69.84 14.91 -27.99
C THR A 2 -69.58 14.10 -29.26
N GLY A 3 -68.72 13.09 -29.16
CA GLY A 3 -68.86 11.84 -29.93
C GLY A 3 -67.61 11.35 -30.65
N VAL A 4 -67.15 10.16 -30.25
CA VAL A 4 -66.01 9.39 -30.75
C VAL A 4 -66.50 8.31 -31.74
N GLN A 5 -65.70 7.93 -32.75
CA GLN A 5 -65.24 6.55 -33.09
C GLN A 5 -64.97 6.27 -34.60
N PHE A 6 -63.78 5.68 -34.84
CA PHE A 6 -63.26 4.66 -35.81
C PHE A 6 -64.03 4.33 -37.13
N ASN A 7 -63.47 3.93 -38.29
CA ASN A 7 -62.32 3.05 -38.59
C ASN A 7 -61.92 3.06 -40.10
N THR A 8 -60.66 2.67 -40.39
CA THR A 8 -60.03 2.03 -41.60
C THR A 8 -60.34 2.44 -43.06
N TYR A 9 -59.29 2.89 -43.80
CA TYR A 9 -59.01 2.48 -45.20
C TYR A 9 -57.54 2.77 -45.59
N ARG A 10 -56.87 1.82 -46.29
CA ARG A 10 -55.49 1.94 -46.85
C ARG A 10 -55.54 2.49 -48.29
N PRO A 11 -54.46 3.16 -48.76
CA PRO A 11 -53.91 2.71 -50.05
C PRO A 11 -52.37 2.67 -50.12
N ASN A 12 -51.89 1.76 -50.98
CA ASN A 12 -50.53 1.50 -51.42
C ASN A 12 -49.85 2.69 -52.12
N HIS A 13 -48.60 2.98 -51.77
CA HIS A 13 -47.54 3.45 -52.69
C HIS A 13 -46.25 2.75 -52.22
N GLY A 14 -45.65 1.84 -53.00
CA GLY A 14 -44.82 2.16 -54.15
C GLY A 14 -43.38 1.78 -53.79
N ILE A 15 -43.02 0.50 -53.95
CA ILE A 15 -41.67 0.00 -53.64
C ILE A 15 -40.79 0.31 -54.85
N SER A 16 -39.89 1.27 -54.71
CA SER A 16 -38.73 1.44 -55.59
C SER A 16 -37.81 0.23 -55.44
N GLU A 17 -37.40 -0.37 -56.56
CA GLU A 17 -36.39 -1.43 -56.61
C GLU A 17 -35.09 -0.97 -55.93
N VAL A 18 -34.89 -1.44 -54.69
CA VAL A 18 -33.60 -1.36 -54.00
C VAL A 18 -32.76 -2.56 -54.44
N SER A 19 -31.57 -2.26 -54.94
CA SER A 19 -30.53 -3.15 -55.45
C SER A 19 -30.34 -4.46 -54.65
N LEU A 20 -30.82 -5.58 -55.19
CA LEU A 20 -30.57 -6.95 -54.70
C LEU A 20 -29.07 -7.33 -54.66
N ARG A 21 -28.18 -6.52 -55.27
CA ARG A 21 -26.73 -6.72 -55.26
C ARG A 21 -26.07 -6.20 -53.98
N GLU A 22 -26.61 -5.16 -53.33
CA GLU A 22 -26.04 -4.62 -52.09
C GLU A 22 -26.32 -5.53 -50.89
N ASP A 23 -27.52 -6.11 -50.80
CA ASP A 23 -27.91 -7.01 -49.72
C ASP A 23 -27.15 -8.35 -49.72
N THR A 24 -26.83 -8.88 -50.90
CA THR A 24 -26.03 -10.12 -51.00
C THR A 24 -24.57 -9.90 -50.61
N GLY A 25 -24.03 -8.70 -50.85
CA GLY A 25 -22.70 -8.29 -50.37
C GLY A 25 -22.63 -8.13 -48.85
N ILE A 26 -23.68 -7.55 -48.25
CA ILE A 26 -23.80 -7.39 -46.79
C ILE A 26 -23.97 -8.75 -46.09
N LEU A 27 -24.76 -9.67 -46.66
CA LEU A 27 -24.92 -11.04 -46.16
C LEU A 27 -23.60 -11.84 -46.20
N LYS A 28 -22.82 -11.71 -47.28
CA LYS A 28 -21.49 -12.34 -47.40
C LYS A 28 -20.49 -11.77 -46.40
N THR A 29 -20.48 -10.45 -46.17
CA THR A 29 -19.61 -9.82 -45.18
C THR A 29 -20.02 -10.17 -43.74
N LEU A 30 -21.31 -10.27 -43.44
CA LEU A 30 -21.81 -10.72 -42.13
C LEU A 30 -21.45 -12.19 -41.85
N THR A 31 -21.56 -13.07 -42.84
CA THR A 31 -21.16 -14.48 -42.69
C THR A 31 -19.65 -14.62 -42.51
N GLN A 32 -18.83 -13.84 -43.23
CA GLN A 32 -17.39 -13.78 -42.99
C GLN A 32 -17.05 -13.25 -41.59
N LYS A 33 -17.69 -12.16 -41.14
CA LYS A 33 -17.49 -11.60 -39.79
C LYS A 33 -17.90 -12.59 -38.69
N LYS A 34 -19.01 -13.32 -38.86
CA LYS A 34 -19.43 -14.38 -37.93
C LYS A 34 -18.41 -15.52 -37.87
N LYS A 35 -17.86 -15.93 -39.02
CA LYS A 35 -16.81 -16.97 -39.08
C LYS A 35 -15.50 -16.49 -38.44
N ALA A 36 -15.12 -15.24 -38.67
CA ALA A 36 -13.95 -14.62 -38.04
C ALA A 36 -14.12 -14.50 -36.52
N LEU A 37 -15.31 -14.12 -36.05
CA LEU A 37 -15.63 -14.03 -34.61
C LEU A 37 -15.62 -15.41 -33.94
N ALA A 38 -16.14 -16.44 -34.62
CA ALA A 38 -16.06 -17.81 -34.13
C ALA A 38 -14.60 -18.31 -34.05
N ALA A 39 -13.77 -17.98 -35.05
CA ALA A 39 -12.34 -18.30 -35.05
C ALA A 39 -11.58 -17.54 -33.94
N ALA A 40 -11.91 -16.26 -33.72
CA ALA A 40 -11.33 -15.45 -32.64
C ALA A 40 -11.72 -15.98 -31.26
N LYS A 41 -12.98 -16.38 -31.05
CA LYS A 41 -13.42 -17.05 -29.81
C LYS A 41 -12.65 -18.33 -29.54
N LYS A 42 -12.45 -19.16 -30.58
CA LYS A 42 -11.69 -20.42 -30.47
C LYS A 42 -10.21 -20.18 -30.15
N LYS A 43 -9.58 -19.14 -30.75
CA LYS A 43 -8.22 -18.72 -30.39
C LYS A 43 -8.12 -18.24 -28.94
N LEU A 44 -9.11 -17.45 -28.48
CA LEU A 44 -9.14 -16.91 -27.12
C LEU A 44 -9.32 -18.02 -26.07
N GLU A 45 -10.12 -19.05 -26.36
CA GLU A 45 -10.21 -20.27 -25.53
C GLU A 45 -8.91 -21.08 -25.52
N GLN A 46 -8.24 -21.19 -26.67
CA GLN A 46 -6.94 -21.88 -26.77
C GLN A 46 -5.83 -21.12 -26.04
N GLU A 47 -5.83 -19.79 -26.06
CA GLU A 47 -4.91 -18.95 -25.30
C GLU A 47 -5.19 -19.00 -23.78
N LYS A 48 -6.48 -19.05 -23.37
CA LYS A 48 -6.85 -19.33 -21.97
C LYS A 48 -6.32 -20.68 -21.50
N LYS A 49 -6.34 -21.71 -22.35
CA LYS A 49 -5.76 -23.03 -22.05
C LYS A 49 -4.23 -23.02 -22.05
N LYS A 50 -3.58 -22.19 -22.88
CA LYS A 50 -2.11 -22.03 -22.93
C LYS A 50 -1.51 -21.20 -21.79
N LYS A 51 -2.29 -20.33 -21.14
CA LYS A 51 -1.82 -19.52 -19.99
C LYS A 51 -1.71 -20.30 -18.66
N VAL A 52 -1.94 -21.61 -18.66
CA VAL A 52 -1.59 -22.47 -17.52
C VAL A 52 -0.18 -23.03 -17.76
N GLY A 53 0.79 -22.11 -17.84
CA GLY A 53 2.20 -22.45 -17.81
C GLY A 53 2.62 -22.81 -16.39
N SER A 54 3.03 -24.05 -16.20
CA SER A 54 3.84 -24.69 -15.14
C SER A 54 4.37 -23.85 -13.96
N VAL A 55 3.53 -23.10 -13.26
CA VAL A 55 3.71 -22.85 -11.83
C VAL A 55 2.35 -23.03 -11.20
N ASN A 56 2.21 -24.09 -10.38
CA ASN A 56 1.05 -24.28 -9.52
C ASN A 56 1.03 -23.18 -8.46
N VAL A 57 0.58 -21.98 -8.83
CA VAL A 57 0.30 -20.91 -7.87
C VAL A 57 -1.21 -20.85 -7.72
N THR A 58 -1.70 -21.48 -6.66
CA THR A 58 -3.08 -21.31 -6.21
C THR A 58 -3.30 -19.83 -5.90
N GLN A 59 -4.32 -19.22 -6.50
CA GLN A 59 -4.72 -17.86 -6.15
C GLN A 59 -5.08 -17.82 -4.66
N ALA A 60 -4.36 -17.02 -3.86
CA ALA A 60 -4.62 -16.93 -2.43
C ALA A 60 -6.01 -16.30 -2.20
N LYS A 61 -6.93 -17.08 -1.63
CA LYS A 61 -8.20 -16.57 -1.12
C LYS A 61 -7.89 -15.81 0.18
N LEU A 62 -7.77 -14.49 0.11
CA LEU A 62 -7.59 -13.63 1.30
C LEU A 62 -8.87 -13.42 2.11
N ALA A 63 -9.92 -14.19 1.83
CA ALA A 63 -11.08 -14.30 2.70
C ALA A 63 -10.86 -15.49 3.63
N GLY A 64 -10.71 -15.20 4.93
CA GLY A 64 -10.47 -16.21 5.95
C GLY A 64 -10.78 -15.69 7.35
N PRO A 65 -11.02 -16.60 8.31
CA PRO A 65 -11.22 -16.25 9.72
C PRO A 65 -9.97 -15.60 10.34
N ARG A 66 -10.20 -14.88 11.44
CA ARG A 66 -9.27 -13.95 12.12
C ARG A 66 -7.78 -14.31 12.05
N VAL A 67 -6.98 -13.29 11.74
CA VAL A 67 -5.51 -13.32 11.83
C VAL A 67 -5.10 -13.16 13.30
N TYR A 68 -4.36 -14.14 13.81
CA TYR A 68 -3.83 -14.13 15.16
C TYR A 68 -2.38 -13.62 15.19
N ALA A 69 -2.06 -12.74 16.14
CA ALA A 69 -0.70 -12.33 16.43
C ALA A 69 -0.04 -13.29 17.43
N ARG A 70 1.21 -13.67 17.19
CA ARG A 70 1.99 -14.54 18.10
C ARG A 70 2.54 -13.69 19.25
N VAL A 71 2.31 -14.13 20.48
CA VAL A 71 2.94 -13.57 21.69
C VAL A 71 3.74 -14.64 22.41
N SER A 72 4.99 -14.35 22.76
CA SER A 72 5.70 -15.02 23.84
C SER A 72 5.47 -14.24 25.13
N ARG A 73 5.01 -14.88 26.20
CA ARG A 73 5.03 -14.27 27.55
C ARG A 73 6.43 -14.50 28.14
N ARG A 74 7.02 -13.50 28.80
CA ARG A 74 8.17 -13.75 29.68
C ARG A 74 7.74 -14.73 30.78
N SER A 75 8.34 -15.91 30.81
CA SER A 75 8.22 -16.85 31.92
C SER A 75 9.48 -16.75 32.76
N PHE A 76 9.48 -15.89 33.77
CA PHE A 76 10.40 -16.06 34.89
C PHE A 76 9.75 -17.05 35.86
N GLY A 77 10.17 -18.31 35.82
CA GLY A 77 9.72 -19.29 36.81
C GLY A 77 9.77 -20.74 36.36
N ASN A 78 10.10 -21.60 37.32
CA ASN A 78 10.29 -23.07 37.26
C ASN A 78 9.03 -23.90 36.87
N GLY A 79 8.06 -23.29 36.17
CA GLY A 79 6.83 -23.95 35.72
C GLY A 79 7.01 -24.56 34.33
N SER A 80 6.43 -25.74 34.10
CA SER A 80 6.55 -26.43 32.81
C SER A 80 6.09 -25.52 31.66
N MET A 81 6.97 -25.37 30.67
CA MET A 81 6.64 -24.72 29.40
C MET A 81 5.57 -25.54 28.68
N LYS A 82 4.30 -25.29 29.01
CA LYS A 82 3.23 -25.52 28.04
C LYS A 82 3.16 -24.25 27.20
N PRO A 83 3.68 -24.24 25.96
CA PRO A 83 3.56 -23.10 25.06
C PRO A 83 2.11 -23.02 24.57
N GLU A 84 1.18 -22.73 25.49
CA GLU A 84 -0.20 -22.50 25.15
C GLU A 84 -0.26 -21.22 24.34
N ARG A 85 -0.43 -21.38 23.03
CA ARG A 85 -0.53 -20.28 22.06
C ARG A 85 -1.76 -19.45 22.43
N THR A 86 -1.53 -18.32 23.08
CA THR A 86 -2.61 -17.38 23.35
C THR A 86 -2.92 -16.64 22.06
N LEU A 87 -4.04 -17.01 21.45
CA LEU A 87 -4.59 -16.32 20.30
C LEU A 87 -5.32 -15.07 20.79
N SER A 88 -4.76 -13.89 20.54
CA SER A 88 -5.45 -12.63 20.86
C SER A 88 -6.41 -12.26 19.73
N THR A 89 -7.65 -11.94 20.09
CA THR A 89 -8.63 -11.38 19.16
C THR A 89 -8.28 -9.92 18.86
N VAL A 90 -8.25 -9.58 17.59
CA VAL A 90 -8.07 -8.20 17.15
C VAL A 90 -9.43 -7.49 17.20
N PRO A 91 -9.60 -6.40 17.95
CA PRO A 91 -10.84 -5.64 17.97
C PRO A 91 -11.16 -5.06 16.59
N GLU A 92 -12.45 -4.97 16.27
CA GLU A 92 -12.91 -4.35 15.02
C GLU A 92 -12.55 -2.84 15.01
N GLY A 93 -12.20 -2.31 13.84
CA GLY A 93 -11.79 -0.92 13.67
C GLY A 93 -10.38 -0.58 14.18
N GLN A 94 -9.71 -1.47 14.91
CA GLN A 94 -8.37 -1.22 15.48
C GLN A 94 -7.22 -1.68 14.57
N ARG A 95 -7.47 -1.85 13.27
CA ARG A 95 -6.46 -2.18 12.27
C ARG A 95 -6.78 -1.47 10.95
N LEU A 96 -5.74 -0.89 10.38
CA LEU A 96 -5.74 -0.26 9.06
C LEU A 96 -4.39 -0.51 8.37
N GLY A 97 -4.41 -1.20 7.24
CA GLY A 97 -3.24 -1.40 6.38
C GLY A 97 -2.01 -2.04 7.04
N LEU A 98 -0.83 -1.78 6.45
CA LEU A 98 0.43 -2.40 6.84
C LEU A 98 0.95 -1.93 8.21
N LEU A 99 0.80 -0.64 8.53
CA LEU A 99 1.40 -0.05 9.75
C LEU A 99 0.74 -0.51 11.05
N THR A 100 -0.45 -1.09 10.96
CA THR A 100 -1.11 -1.75 12.08
C THR A 100 -1.01 -3.27 12.02
N HIS A 101 -0.35 -3.84 11.00
CA HIS A 101 -0.21 -5.29 10.89
C HIS A 101 0.72 -5.82 12.00
N PRO A 102 0.37 -6.90 12.71
CA PRO A 102 1.18 -7.41 13.82
C PRO A 102 2.64 -7.67 13.45
N THR A 103 2.92 -8.20 12.26
CA THR A 103 4.30 -8.41 11.80
C THR A 103 5.09 -7.10 11.71
N TRP A 104 4.49 -6.03 11.18
CA TRP A 104 5.19 -4.75 11.09
C TRP A 104 5.44 -4.17 12.47
N LEU A 105 4.44 -4.22 13.35
CA LEU A 105 4.56 -3.71 14.73
C LEU A 105 5.64 -4.45 15.51
N VAL A 106 5.70 -5.78 15.41
CA VAL A 106 6.72 -6.62 16.04
C VAL A 106 8.10 -6.37 15.45
N SER A 107 8.23 -6.25 14.13
CA SER A 107 9.51 -5.96 13.46
C SER A 107 10.10 -4.59 13.83
N HIS A 108 9.27 -3.66 14.34
CA HIS A 108 9.69 -2.34 14.82
C HIS A 108 9.44 -2.21 16.33
N SER A 109 9.71 -3.27 17.07
CA SER A 109 9.70 -3.31 18.54
C SER A 109 10.94 -4.06 19.04
N ASP A 110 11.28 -3.88 20.30
CA ASP A 110 12.21 -4.75 21.00
C ASP A 110 11.48 -6.04 21.44
N ALA A 111 12.23 -7.04 21.91
CA ALA A 111 11.67 -8.21 22.57
C ALA A 111 10.79 -7.84 23.78
N MET A 112 11.08 -6.71 24.43
CA MET A 112 10.54 -6.37 25.75
C MET A 112 9.60 -5.18 25.72
N ASP A 113 9.89 -4.21 24.85
CA ASP A 113 9.20 -2.94 24.78
C ASP A 113 8.81 -2.57 23.35
N ASN A 114 7.71 -1.81 23.25
CA ASN A 114 7.34 -1.22 21.97
C ASN A 114 8.35 -0.10 21.65
N HIS A 115 8.60 0.19 20.38
CA HIS A 115 9.65 1.16 20.01
C HIS A 115 9.11 2.26 19.10
N ALA A 116 8.52 3.30 19.71
CA ALA A 116 7.97 4.46 18.99
C ALA A 116 9.02 5.11 18.05
N ILE A 117 10.26 5.31 18.52
CA ILE A 117 11.33 5.94 17.72
C ILE A 117 11.60 5.17 16.41
N LEU A 118 11.71 3.84 16.44
CA LEU A 118 11.96 3.03 15.23
C LEU A 118 10.76 3.02 14.29
N ARG A 119 9.54 2.97 14.82
CA ARG A 119 8.30 3.08 14.03
C ARG A 119 8.24 4.43 13.31
N GLY A 120 8.53 5.52 14.02
CA GLY A 120 8.58 6.87 13.48
C GLY A 120 9.69 7.06 12.44
N ARG A 121 10.90 6.54 12.71
CA ARG A 121 12.01 6.51 11.74
C ARG A 121 11.59 5.82 10.45
N TRP A 122 10.93 4.67 10.54
CA TRP A 122 10.47 3.95 9.36
C TRP A 122 9.49 4.78 8.53
N ILE A 123 8.53 5.47 9.17
CA ILE A 123 7.56 6.33 8.47
C ILE A 123 8.29 7.50 7.79
N ARG A 124 9.22 8.15 8.50
CA ARG A 124 10.03 9.24 7.95
C ARG A 124 10.77 8.82 6.67
N GLU A 125 11.45 7.68 6.73
CA GLU A 125 12.31 7.21 5.63
C GLU A 125 11.53 6.57 4.47
N LYS A 126 10.47 5.81 4.79
CA LYS A 126 9.77 4.97 3.81
C LYS A 126 8.53 5.62 3.22
N LEU A 127 7.89 6.55 3.93
CA LEU A 127 6.66 7.21 3.47
C LEU A 127 6.85 8.70 3.21
N LEU A 128 7.56 9.42 4.07
CA LEU A 128 7.77 10.87 3.89
C LEU A 128 9.02 11.19 3.05
N GLY A 129 9.89 10.20 2.84
CA GLY A 129 11.07 10.33 2.00
C GLY A 129 12.16 11.22 2.59
N GLY A 130 12.11 11.49 3.90
CA GLY A 130 13.15 12.19 4.65
C GLY A 130 14.25 11.25 5.12
N GLY A 131 15.36 11.80 5.59
CA GLY A 131 16.47 11.05 6.18
C GLY A 131 16.62 11.35 7.67
N ILE A 132 17.05 10.35 8.43
CA ILE A 132 17.48 10.50 9.82
C ILE A 132 18.99 10.22 9.85
N PRO A 133 19.81 11.12 10.41
CA PRO A 133 21.25 10.88 10.54
C PRO A 133 21.50 9.67 11.45
N ASP A 134 22.59 8.96 11.20
CA ASP A 134 23.01 7.87 12.07
C ASP A 134 23.32 8.39 13.47
N ILE A 135 23.12 7.52 14.47
CA ILE A 135 23.39 7.84 15.87
C ILE A 135 24.88 8.14 16.01
N PRO A 136 25.26 9.30 16.56
CA PRO A 136 26.67 9.62 16.79
C PRO A 136 27.31 8.61 17.73
N ILE A 137 28.57 8.21 17.44
CA ILE A 137 29.31 7.20 18.21
C ILE A 137 29.47 7.54 19.71
N THR A 138 29.27 8.81 20.08
CA THR A 138 29.42 9.30 21.45
C THR A 138 28.15 9.18 22.28
N VAL A 139 27.05 8.67 21.71
CA VAL A 139 25.73 8.65 22.35
C VAL A 139 25.33 7.22 22.66
N ASP A 140 25.07 6.94 23.94
CA ASP A 140 24.39 5.72 24.34
C ASP A 140 22.88 5.90 24.13
N ALA A 141 22.35 5.33 23.04
CA ALA A 141 20.96 5.48 22.64
C ALA A 141 20.05 4.48 23.35
N MET A 142 20.07 4.49 24.67
CA MET A 142 19.22 3.67 25.52
C MET A 142 18.25 4.52 26.34
N LEU A 143 16.99 4.09 26.41
CA LEU A 143 16.04 4.66 27.35
C LEU A 143 16.35 4.14 28.76
N PRO A 144 16.09 4.94 29.81
CA PRO A 144 16.21 4.49 31.20
C PRO A 144 15.44 3.18 31.45
N ASP A 145 16.04 2.27 32.21
CA ASP A 145 15.39 1.04 32.66
C ASP A 145 14.49 1.35 33.86
N GLU A 146 13.26 1.77 33.56
CA GLU A 146 12.23 2.12 34.53
C GLU A 146 10.97 1.31 34.24
N PRO A 147 10.91 0.03 34.67
CA PRO A 147 9.85 -0.89 34.25
C PRO A 147 8.44 -0.49 34.67
N ASN A 148 8.30 0.41 35.65
CA ASN A 148 7.02 0.91 36.14
C ASN A 148 6.55 2.20 35.43
N ASN A 149 7.37 2.73 34.51
CA ASN A 149 7.07 3.93 33.75
C ASN A 149 6.57 3.55 32.35
N THR A 150 5.71 4.39 31.78
CA THR A 150 5.27 4.23 30.38
C THR A 150 6.42 4.50 29.42
N LEU A 151 6.29 4.08 28.17
CA LEU A 151 7.32 4.37 27.16
C LEU A 151 7.49 5.90 26.98
N ARG A 152 6.39 6.67 26.90
CA ARG A 152 6.45 8.15 26.87
C ARG A 152 7.21 8.75 28.04
N GLU A 153 6.98 8.26 29.26
CA GLU A 153 7.69 8.73 30.47
C GLU A 153 9.19 8.43 30.39
N ARG A 154 9.57 7.26 29.89
CA ARG A 154 10.96 6.87 29.67
C ARG A 154 11.62 7.68 28.54
N MET A 155 10.85 8.04 27.50
CA MET A 155 11.30 8.86 26.38
C MET A 155 11.54 10.33 26.75
N ARG A 156 11.32 10.77 28.00
CA ARG A 156 11.66 12.15 28.42
C ARG A 156 13.11 12.56 28.10
N VAL A 157 14.05 11.61 28.12
CA VAL A 157 15.47 11.85 27.80
C VAL A 157 15.69 12.22 26.34
N THR A 158 14.78 11.82 25.44
CA THR A 158 14.88 12.17 24.01
C THR A 158 14.55 13.65 23.76
N ARG A 159 13.91 14.32 24.72
CA ARG A 159 13.53 15.75 24.68
C ARG A 159 14.65 16.69 25.09
N GLU A 160 15.79 16.16 25.53
CA GLU A 160 16.98 16.99 25.76
C GLU A 160 17.43 17.65 24.46
N LYS A 161 17.93 18.89 24.55
CA LYS A 161 18.22 19.74 23.37
C LYS A 161 19.04 19.03 22.29
N TYR A 162 20.05 18.28 22.71
CA TYR A 162 20.93 17.57 21.78
C TYR A 162 20.18 16.41 21.08
N CYS A 163 19.47 15.57 21.84
CA CYS A 163 18.68 14.45 21.33
C CYS A 163 17.54 14.92 20.40
N TRP A 164 16.89 16.03 20.76
CA TRP A 164 15.72 16.53 20.06
C TRP A 164 15.99 16.92 18.61
N THR A 165 17.23 17.26 18.26
CA THR A 165 17.70 17.53 16.88
C THR A 165 17.28 16.43 15.88
N CYS A 166 17.28 15.18 16.32
CA CYS A 166 16.88 14.04 15.49
C CYS A 166 15.49 13.52 15.88
N HIS A 167 15.19 13.47 17.18
CA HIS A 167 13.95 12.91 17.69
C HIS A 167 12.71 13.71 17.29
N GLU A 168 12.82 15.02 17.06
CA GLU A 168 11.72 15.84 16.54
C GLU A 168 11.16 15.31 15.21
N LYS A 169 11.99 14.61 14.43
CA LYS A 169 11.61 14.08 13.11
C LYS A 169 11.02 12.68 13.18
N MET A 170 11.09 11.99 14.31
CA MET A 170 10.71 10.58 14.45
C MET A 170 9.64 10.38 15.53
N ASP A 171 9.86 10.92 16.72
CA ASP A 171 9.01 10.65 17.88
C ASP A 171 7.55 11.01 17.60
N PRO A 172 7.21 12.18 17.02
CA PRO A 172 5.82 12.54 16.72
C PRO A 172 5.14 11.60 15.70
N LEU A 173 5.92 10.97 14.82
CA LEU A 173 5.42 9.98 13.84
C LEU A 173 5.21 8.60 14.46
N GLY A 174 6.01 8.25 15.47
CA GLY A 174 6.02 6.93 16.08
C GLY A 174 5.08 6.79 17.28
N LEU A 175 4.94 7.86 18.05
CA LEU A 175 4.15 7.91 19.28
C LEU A 175 2.66 7.55 19.10
N PRO A 176 1.99 7.85 17.97
CA PRO A 176 0.62 7.39 17.75
C PRO A 176 0.42 5.87 17.76
N PHE A 177 1.49 5.12 17.47
CA PHE A 177 1.46 3.66 17.48
C PHE A 177 1.57 3.05 18.88
N GLU A 178 1.67 3.86 19.95
CA GLU A 178 1.62 3.35 21.32
C GLU A 178 0.30 2.68 21.67
N MET A 179 -0.76 2.87 20.88
CA MET A 179 -1.97 2.06 20.94
C MET A 179 -1.71 0.55 20.67
N TYR A 180 -0.51 0.17 20.25
CA TYR A 180 -0.07 -1.21 20.12
C TYR A 180 1.20 -1.50 20.93
N ASN A 181 1.18 -2.59 21.71
CA ASN A 181 2.35 -3.04 22.47
C ASN A 181 3.45 -3.65 21.58
N HIS A 182 4.53 -4.14 22.20
CA HIS A 182 5.69 -4.73 21.50
C HIS A 182 5.33 -5.96 20.65
N ALA A 183 4.31 -6.70 21.06
CA ALA A 183 3.79 -7.85 20.32
C ALA A 183 2.75 -7.48 19.25
N GLY A 184 2.54 -6.18 19.02
CA GLY A 184 1.57 -5.65 18.08
C GLY A 184 0.11 -5.79 18.53
N LEU A 185 -0.16 -6.09 19.81
CA LEU A 185 -1.51 -6.16 20.35
C LEU A 185 -2.04 -4.77 20.68
N PHE A 186 -3.30 -4.54 20.34
CA PHE A 186 -3.98 -3.30 20.72
C PHE A 186 -4.06 -3.18 22.24
N ARG A 187 -3.84 -1.97 22.76
CA ARG A 187 -3.92 -1.63 24.17
C ARG A 187 -4.49 -0.23 24.36
N THR A 188 -5.21 -0.05 25.46
CA THR A 188 -5.71 1.26 25.94
C THR A 188 -4.95 1.74 27.18
N THR A 189 -4.18 0.85 27.82
CA THR A 189 -3.40 1.16 29.02
C THR A 189 -1.98 0.60 28.93
N GLU A 190 -1.03 1.32 29.52
CA GLU A 190 0.36 0.90 29.74
C GLU A 190 0.73 1.26 31.19
N GLN A 191 1.28 0.30 31.94
CA GLN A 191 1.57 0.47 33.38
C GLN A 191 0.38 1.05 34.16
N GLU A 192 -0.81 0.50 33.93
CA GLU A 192 -2.08 0.92 34.56
C GLU A 192 -2.53 2.37 34.24
N LYS A 193 -1.77 3.10 33.42
CA LYS A 193 -2.10 4.44 32.96
C LYS A 193 -2.73 4.38 31.56
N PRO A 194 -3.65 5.30 31.21
CA PRO A 194 -4.14 5.43 29.84
C PRO A 194 -2.99 5.66 28.85
N VAL A 195 -3.05 4.98 27.71
CA VAL A 195 -2.11 5.23 26.60
C VAL A 195 -2.47 6.55 25.94
N ASP A 196 -1.48 7.40 25.76
CA ASP A 196 -1.58 8.58 24.90
C ASP A 196 -1.20 8.19 23.47
N THR A 197 -2.11 8.43 22.53
CA THR A 197 -1.94 8.11 21.10
C THR A 197 -1.74 9.35 20.24
N SER A 198 -1.63 10.53 20.86
CA SER A 198 -1.40 11.76 20.12
C SER A 198 -0.02 11.77 19.46
N GLY A 199 0.06 12.43 18.30
CA GLY A 199 1.30 12.69 17.60
C GLY A 199 1.10 13.71 16.49
N GLU A 200 2.05 13.77 15.57
CA GLU A 200 2.09 14.82 14.56
C GLU A 200 2.83 14.35 13.30
N ILE A 201 2.33 14.76 12.14
CA ILE A 201 3.10 14.70 10.90
C ILE A 201 3.83 16.04 10.75
N LEU A 202 5.15 15.99 10.70
CA LEU A 202 6.02 17.16 10.64
C LEU A 202 7.00 17.01 9.49
N ASP A 203 7.41 18.10 8.85
CA ASP A 203 8.46 18.11 7.83
C ASP A 203 8.21 17.04 6.76
N SER A 204 6.94 16.83 6.39
CA SER A 204 6.62 15.91 5.29
C SER A 204 7.10 16.49 3.97
N GLY A 205 7.26 17.82 3.91
CA GLY A 205 7.52 18.64 2.73
C GLY A 205 6.26 18.92 1.90
N ASP A 206 5.09 18.53 2.41
CA ASP A 206 3.79 19.01 1.96
C ASP A 206 3.08 19.64 3.16
N PRO A 207 3.04 20.99 3.27
CA PRO A 207 2.43 21.67 4.40
C PRO A 207 0.95 21.33 4.62
N ALA A 208 0.24 20.82 3.60
CA ALA A 208 -1.16 20.40 3.75
C ALA A 208 -1.30 19.05 4.47
N LEU A 209 -0.24 18.24 4.49
CA LEU A 209 -0.19 16.95 5.19
C LEU A 209 0.27 17.13 6.65
N ASP A 210 1.07 18.17 6.93
CA ASP A 210 1.62 18.42 8.25
C ASP A 210 0.54 18.84 9.26
N GLY A 211 0.71 18.42 10.51
CA GLY A 211 -0.16 18.78 11.62
C GLY A 211 -0.49 17.61 12.56
N PRO A 212 -1.25 17.91 13.63
CA PRO A 212 -1.52 16.94 14.69
C PRO A 212 -2.41 15.80 14.22
N VAL A 213 -2.25 14.65 14.86
CA VAL A 213 -3.11 13.47 14.72
C VAL A 213 -3.52 12.94 16.09
N LYS A 214 -4.72 12.38 16.20
CA LYS A 214 -5.23 11.81 17.45
C LYS A 214 -4.65 10.43 17.74
N ASP A 215 -4.38 9.64 16.71
CA ASP A 215 -3.95 8.23 16.79
C ASP A 215 -3.29 7.76 15.48
N ALA A 216 -2.80 6.51 15.48
CA ALA A 216 -2.16 5.92 14.32
C ALA A 216 -3.11 5.73 13.13
N LEU A 217 -4.42 5.55 13.37
CA LEU A 217 -5.39 5.32 12.28
C LEU A 217 -5.61 6.60 11.49
N GLU A 218 -5.81 7.74 12.17
CA GLU A 218 -5.90 9.06 11.53
C GLU A 218 -4.61 9.38 10.77
N MET A 219 -3.44 9.08 11.34
CA MET A 219 -2.17 9.26 10.64
C MET A 219 -2.11 8.43 9.36
N ILE A 220 -2.50 7.16 9.40
CA ILE A 220 -2.49 6.28 8.22
C ILE A 220 -3.44 6.81 7.15
N GLU A 221 -4.62 7.29 7.52
CA GLU A 221 -5.57 7.89 6.58
C GLU A 221 -4.99 9.14 5.89
N LYS A 222 -4.38 10.05 6.65
CA LYS A 222 -3.71 11.23 6.10
C LYS A 222 -2.56 10.86 5.18
N LEU A 223 -1.71 9.92 5.60
CA LEU A 223 -0.58 9.44 4.78
C LEU A 223 -1.06 8.77 3.50
N ALA A 224 -2.13 7.96 3.56
CA ALA A 224 -2.68 7.25 2.40
C ALA A 224 -3.35 8.20 1.39
N ALA A 225 -3.88 9.34 1.85
CA ALA A 225 -4.49 10.34 0.98
C ALA A 225 -3.46 11.30 0.33
N SER A 226 -2.20 11.26 0.77
CA SER A 226 -1.17 12.20 0.30
C SER A 226 -0.54 11.75 -1.01
N GLU A 227 -0.64 12.60 -2.03
CA GLU A 227 0.07 12.41 -3.30
C GLU A 227 1.59 12.32 -3.10
N ARG A 228 2.14 13.09 -2.16
CA ARG A 228 3.57 13.05 -1.85
C ARG A 228 3.99 11.67 -1.32
N VAL A 229 3.21 11.07 -0.44
CA VAL A 229 3.48 9.73 0.09
C VAL A 229 3.37 8.68 -1.02
N GLU A 230 2.40 8.80 -1.93
CA GLU A 230 2.30 7.94 -3.11
C GLU A 230 3.57 8.03 -3.99
N GLN A 231 4.07 9.23 -4.25
CA GLN A 231 5.29 9.43 -5.05
C GLN A 231 6.52 8.80 -4.38
N VAL A 232 6.65 8.94 -3.05
CA VAL A 232 7.73 8.30 -2.28
C VAL A 232 7.61 6.78 -2.33
N PHE A 233 6.40 6.24 -2.22
CA PHE A 233 6.14 4.80 -2.37
C PHE A 233 6.55 4.30 -3.75
N VAL A 234 6.14 4.99 -4.83
CA VAL A 234 6.52 4.67 -6.22
C VAL A 234 8.03 4.70 -6.39
N ARG A 235 8.73 5.65 -5.77
CA ARG A 235 10.19 5.73 -5.80
C ARG A 235 10.86 4.54 -5.11
N HIS A 236 10.36 4.09 -3.96
CA HIS A 236 10.88 2.87 -3.31
C HIS A 236 10.56 1.61 -4.14
N ALA A 237 9.40 1.54 -4.78
CA ALA A 237 9.07 0.48 -5.73
C ALA A 237 9.96 0.51 -6.97
N PHE A 238 10.33 1.68 -7.48
CA PHE A 238 11.33 1.77 -8.53
C PHE A 238 12.67 1.18 -8.07
N ARG A 239 13.17 1.62 -6.90
CA ARG A 239 14.49 1.20 -6.40
C ARG A 239 14.63 -0.31 -6.23
N PHE A 240 13.61 -0.93 -5.64
CA PHE A 240 13.65 -2.37 -5.39
C PHE A 240 13.58 -3.19 -6.69
N TRP A 241 12.73 -2.81 -7.65
CA TRP A 241 12.54 -3.60 -8.88
C TRP A 241 13.61 -3.32 -9.94
N MET A 242 14.17 -2.11 -9.97
CA MET A 242 15.29 -1.75 -10.85
C MET A 242 16.65 -2.17 -10.26
N GLY A 243 16.72 -2.45 -8.96
CA GLY A 243 17.96 -2.81 -8.27
C GLY A 243 18.98 -1.67 -8.19
N ARG A 244 18.53 -0.42 -8.32
CA ARG A 244 19.39 0.79 -8.28
C ARG A 244 18.62 2.01 -7.78
N ASN A 245 19.35 3.04 -7.35
CA ASN A 245 18.76 4.34 -7.09
C ASN A 245 18.30 5.02 -8.40
N GLU A 246 17.25 5.81 -8.29
CA GLU A 246 16.80 6.70 -9.35
C GLU A 246 17.81 7.83 -9.58
N THR A 247 17.84 8.29 -10.82
CA THR A 247 18.57 9.47 -11.27
C THR A 247 17.58 10.51 -11.78
N LEU A 248 18.05 11.72 -12.06
CA LEU A 248 17.20 12.77 -12.65
C LEU A 248 16.55 12.31 -13.98
N ASN A 249 17.21 11.43 -14.73
CA ASN A 249 16.68 10.92 -16.00
C ASN A 249 15.51 9.94 -15.82
N ASP A 250 15.30 9.41 -14.62
CA ASP A 250 14.19 8.48 -14.33
C ASP A 250 12.88 9.22 -14.00
N ALA A 251 12.90 10.55 -13.93
CA ALA A 251 11.72 11.35 -13.59
C ALA A 251 10.50 11.04 -14.48
N PRO A 252 10.61 10.92 -15.82
CA PRO A 252 9.46 10.57 -16.66
C PRO A 252 8.88 9.18 -16.37
N VAL A 253 9.76 8.22 -16.02
CA VAL A 253 9.35 6.85 -15.68
C VAL A 253 8.61 6.84 -14.36
N LEU A 254 9.11 7.55 -13.34
CA LEU A 254 8.47 7.67 -12.04
C LEU A 254 7.11 8.37 -12.14
N GLN A 255 7.00 9.44 -12.92
CA GLN A 255 5.72 10.14 -13.17
C GLN A 255 4.71 9.25 -13.88
N THR A 256 5.14 8.49 -14.90
CA THR A 256 4.28 7.55 -15.61
C THR A 256 3.80 6.43 -14.68
N ALA A 257 4.69 5.90 -13.85
CA ALA A 257 4.40 4.86 -12.88
C ALA A 257 3.41 5.33 -11.79
N HIS A 258 3.60 6.55 -11.27
CA HIS A 258 2.67 7.17 -10.32
C HIS A 258 1.29 7.43 -10.93
N LYS A 259 1.24 7.94 -12.16
CA LYS A 259 -0.02 8.09 -12.90
C LYS A 259 -0.74 6.76 -13.08
N ALA A 260 -0.05 5.71 -13.52
CA ALA A 260 -0.62 4.37 -13.68
C ALA A 260 -1.13 3.80 -12.34
N TYR A 261 -0.41 4.05 -11.24
CA TYR A 261 -0.85 3.68 -9.90
C TYR A 261 -2.16 4.39 -9.52
N ARG A 262 -2.25 5.72 -9.73
CA ARG A 262 -3.42 6.50 -9.33
C ARG A 262 -4.66 6.24 -10.20
N GLU A 263 -4.49 6.18 -11.51
CA GLU A 263 -5.60 5.92 -12.46
C GLU A 263 -6.17 4.50 -12.32
N SER A 264 -5.41 3.56 -11.75
CA SER A 264 -5.88 2.20 -11.47
C SER A 264 -6.45 2.02 -10.06
N GLY A 265 -6.61 3.10 -9.29
CA GLY A 265 -7.10 3.03 -7.90
C GLY A 265 -6.10 2.40 -6.93
N GLY A 266 -4.80 2.60 -7.14
CA GLY A 266 -3.73 2.12 -6.26
C GLY A 266 -3.28 0.68 -6.54
N SER A 267 -3.42 0.18 -7.76
CA SER A 267 -3.06 -1.20 -8.09
C SER A 267 -1.55 -1.41 -8.17
N MET A 268 -1.01 -2.26 -7.27
CA MET A 268 0.41 -2.66 -7.32
C MET A 268 0.78 -3.36 -8.64
N ASN A 269 -0.15 -4.12 -9.24
CA ASN A 269 0.09 -4.79 -10.52
C ASN A 269 0.22 -3.78 -11.67
N ALA A 270 -0.56 -2.70 -11.65
CA ALA A 270 -0.46 -1.63 -12.65
C ALA A 270 0.86 -0.86 -12.52
N LEU A 271 1.24 -0.54 -11.28
CA LEU A 271 2.53 0.08 -10.97
C LEU A 271 3.70 -0.79 -11.45
N MET A 272 3.71 -2.08 -11.09
CA MET A 272 4.74 -3.02 -11.54
C MET A 272 4.79 -3.14 -13.06
N THR A 273 3.63 -3.25 -13.71
CA THR A 273 3.57 -3.33 -15.18
C THR A 273 4.19 -2.08 -15.81
N SER A 274 3.82 -0.89 -15.33
CA SER A 274 4.36 0.38 -15.83
C SER A 274 5.88 0.47 -15.64
N LEU A 275 6.41 0.00 -14.50
CA LEU A 275 7.85 0.01 -14.24
C LEU A 275 8.58 -1.00 -15.13
N LEU A 276 8.11 -2.24 -15.19
CA LEU A 276 8.79 -3.34 -15.90
C LEU A 276 8.68 -3.26 -17.43
N THR A 277 7.78 -2.43 -17.97
CA THR A 277 7.72 -2.12 -19.41
C THR A 277 8.33 -0.76 -19.75
N SER A 278 8.98 -0.10 -18.80
CA SER A 278 9.63 1.19 -19.05
C SER A 278 11.01 1.02 -19.68
N ASP A 279 11.48 2.06 -20.37
CA ASP A 279 12.82 2.08 -20.96
C ASP A 279 13.92 1.89 -19.90
N ALA A 280 13.69 2.37 -18.68
CA ALA A 280 14.61 2.22 -17.55
C ALA A 280 14.83 0.76 -17.13
N PHE A 281 13.88 -0.14 -17.44
CA PHE A 281 14.00 -1.58 -17.20
C PHE A 281 14.46 -2.32 -18.46
N LEU A 282 13.88 -2.00 -19.62
CA LEU A 282 14.09 -2.74 -20.86
C LEU A 282 15.47 -2.49 -21.48
N TYR A 283 16.05 -1.31 -21.28
CA TYR A 283 17.33 -0.94 -21.89
C TYR A 283 18.42 -0.75 -20.84
N ARG A 284 19.59 -1.34 -21.13
CA ARG A 284 20.82 -1.10 -20.36
C ARG A 284 21.60 0.03 -21.00
N LYS A 285 22.00 1.02 -20.20
CA LYS A 285 22.92 2.07 -20.66
C LYS A 285 24.29 1.44 -20.94
N VAL A 286 24.79 1.61 -22.16
CA VAL A 286 26.18 1.28 -22.49
C VAL A 286 27.04 2.44 -22.02
N GLU A 287 27.94 2.19 -21.08
CA GLU A 287 28.97 3.16 -20.71
C GLU A 287 29.92 3.32 -21.90
N LYS A 288 29.83 4.45 -22.61
CA LYS A 288 30.89 4.84 -23.53
C LYS A 288 32.08 5.24 -22.68
N LYS A 289 33.16 4.45 -22.73
CA LYS A 289 34.48 4.93 -22.28
C LYS A 289 34.76 6.22 -23.05
N LEU A 290 34.95 7.32 -22.33
CA LEU A 290 35.53 8.53 -22.89
C LEU A 290 36.91 8.11 -23.42
N ALA A 291 37.16 8.35 -24.70
CA ALA A 291 38.49 8.16 -25.27
C ALA A 291 39.42 9.14 -24.53
N GLU A 292 40.51 8.60 -23.96
CA GLU A 292 41.59 9.36 -23.33
C GLU A 292 42.28 10.30 -24.34
#